data_AF-A0A1V9FFV6-F1
#
_entry.id   AF-A0A1V9FFV6-F1
#
_cell.length_a   1.000
_cell.length_b   1.000
_cell.length_c   1.000
_cell.angle_alpha   90.00
_cell.angle_beta   90.00
_cell.angle_gamma   90.00
#
_symmetry.space_group_name_H-M   'P 1'
#
loop_
_entity.id
_entity.type
_entity.pdbx_description
1 polymer ?
#
loop_
_entity_poly.entity_id
_entity_poly.type
_entity_poly.pdbx_seq_one_letter_code
_entity_poly.pdbx_strand_id
1 'polypeptide(L)' 'MKGYIELNYFRIYNRWGQIIFETKTLNDGWNGTWNGALQQTGTYIWVAEGIDLLGNTIRDKGSFVLIR' A
#
# COMPACT_ATOMS: atom_id res chain seq x y z
N MET A 1 17.91 -20.16 8.05
CA MET A 1 17.10 -18.93 8.27
C MET A 1 16.12 -18.82 7.12
N LYS A 2 14.81 -18.87 7.38
CA LYS A 2 13.84 -18.49 6.36
C LYS A 2 13.87 -16.96 6.31
N GLY A 3 14.56 -16.42 5.31
CA GLY A 3 14.60 -15.00 5.08
C GLY A 3 13.23 -14.53 4.62
N TYR A 4 12.48 -13.86 5.51
CA TYR A 4 11.23 -13.21 5.15
C TYR A 4 11.50 -11.71 5.09
N ILE A 5 11.01 -11.06 4.03
CA ILE A 5 10.94 -9.60 3.98
C ILE A 5 9.83 -9.20 4.96
N GLU A 6 10.12 -8.32 5.91
CA GLU A 6 9.13 -7.78 6.83
C GLU A 6 8.47 -6.56 6.18
N LEU A 7 7.13 -6.47 6.20
CA LEU A 7 6.41 -5.30 5.73
C LEU A 7 6.06 -4.41 6.94
N ASN A 8 6.71 -3.25 7.04
CA ASN A 8 6.42 -2.28 8.09
C ASN A 8 5.08 -1.58 7.85
N TYR A 9 4.83 -1.20 6.59
CA TYR A 9 3.53 -0.73 6.12
C TYR A 9 3.44 -0.78 4.59
N PHE A 10 2.22 -0.97 4.11
CA PHE A 10 1.77 -0.61 2.77
C PHE A 10 0.53 0.28 2.91
N ARG A 11 0.58 1.47 2.31
CA ARG A 11 -0.46 2.51 2.43
C ARG A 11 -0.90 2.94 1.05
N ILE A 12 -2.21 3.16 0.89
CA ILE A 12 -2.78 3.81 -0.29
C ILE A 12 -3.42 5.13 0.13
N TYR A 13 -3.17 6.17 -0.65
CA TYR A 13 -3.68 7.51 -0.46
C TYR A 13 -4.60 7.89 -1.61
N ASN A 14 -5.69 8.59 -1.27
CA ASN A 14 -6.51 9.27 -2.27
C ASN A 14 -5.87 10.61 -2.71
N ARG A 15 -6.49 11.28 -3.69
CA ARG A 15 -5.99 12.55 -4.25
C ARG A 15 -5.87 13.70 -3.25
N TRP A 16 -6.49 13.58 -2.07
CA TRP A 16 -6.42 14.58 -1.00
C TRP A 16 -5.35 14.25 0.04
N GLY A 17 -4.54 13.21 -0.20
CA GLY A 17 -3.49 12.77 0.73
C GLY A 17 -4.02 12.03 1.96
N GLN A 18 -5.28 11.59 1.97
CA GLN A 18 -5.82 10.78 3.06
C GLN A 18 -5.46 9.31 2.82
N ILE A 19 -5.02 8.62 3.87
CA ILE A 19 -4.84 7.16 3.85
C ILE A 19 -6.22 6.50 3.77
N ILE A 20 -6.45 5.73 2.72
CA ILE A 20 -7.70 4.99 2.48
C ILE A 20 -7.54 3.48 2.64
N PHE A 21 -6.30 3.00 2.75
CA PHE A 21 -5.94 1.62 3.05
C PHE A 21 -4.57 1.58 3.71
N GLU A 22 -4.41 0.74 4.73
CA GLU A 22 -3.14 0.43 5.36
C GLU A 22 -3.11 -1.06 5.72
N THR A 23 -1.99 -1.73 5.46
CA THR A 23 -1.73 -3.09 5.94
C THR A 23 -0.26 -3.28 6.30
N LYS A 24 0.00 -4.27 7.16
CA LYS A 24 1.33 -4.82 7.45
C LYS A 24 1.46 -6.26 7.00
N THR A 25 0.39 -6.82 6.42
CA THR A 25 0.32 -8.21 5.99
C THR A 25 0.77 -8.29 4.54
N LEU A 26 1.78 -9.12 4.26
CA LEU A 26 2.18 -9.41 2.89
C LEU A 26 1.00 -10.04 2.11
N ASN A 27 0.87 -9.66 0.84
CA ASN A 27 -0.19 -10.09 -0.08
C ASN A 27 -1.61 -9.64 0.28
N ASP A 28 -1.78 -8.82 1.32
CA ASP A 28 -3.04 -8.11 1.54
C ASP A 28 -3.10 -6.86 0.64
N GLY A 29 -4.29 -6.48 0.23
CA GLY A 29 -4.47 -5.49 -0.82
C GLY A 29 -5.81 -4.77 -0.76
N TRP A 30 -5.81 -3.56 -1.32
CA TRP A 30 -6.99 -2.73 -1.35
C TRP A 30 -7.96 -3.16 -2.46
N ASN A 31 -9.21 -3.37 -2.10
CA ASN A 31 -10.27 -3.84 -3.00
C ASN A 31 -11.05 -2.72 -3.72
N GLY A 32 -10.60 -1.46 -3.62
CA GLY A 32 -11.29 -0.31 -4.21
C GLY A 32 -12.44 0.27 -3.37
N THR A 33 -12.59 -0.14 -2.11
CA THR A 33 -13.59 0.40 -1.16
C THR A 33 -12.96 1.15 0.00
N TRP A 34 -13.58 2.23 0.44
CA TRP A 34 -13.18 2.94 1.66
C TRP A 34 -14.42 3.43 2.40
N ASN A 35 -14.47 3.19 3.71
CA ASN A 35 -15.63 3.46 4.57
C ASN A 35 -16.95 2.90 4.00
N GLY A 36 -16.91 1.67 3.47
CA GLY A 36 -18.08 0.99 2.88
C GLY A 36 -18.50 1.52 1.51
N ALA A 37 -17.83 2.54 0.97
CA ALA A 37 -18.16 3.14 -0.31
C ALA A 37 -17.13 2.78 -1.39
N LEU A 38 -17.61 2.49 -2.60
CA LEU A 38 -16.76 2.34 -3.78
C LEU A 38 -16.06 3.66 -4.09
N GLN A 39 -14.74 3.60 -4.26
CA GLN A 39 -13.96 4.78 -4.63
C GLN A 39 -14.00 5.03 -6.14
N GLN A 40 -13.90 6.30 -6.51
CA GLN A 40 -14.01 6.78 -7.89
C GLN A 40 -12.82 6.32 -8.75
N THR A 41 -13.06 6.15 -10.05
CA THR A 41 -11.99 6.08 -11.05
C THR A 41 -11.07 7.29 -10.91
N GLY A 42 -9.76 7.06 -10.87
CA GLY A 42 -8.80 8.14 -10.63
C GLY A 42 -7.43 7.62 -10.23
N THR A 43 -6.49 8.56 -10.06
CA THR A 43 -5.12 8.25 -9.63
C THR A 43 -5.04 8.19 -8.10
N TYR A 44 -4.38 7.15 -7.61
CA TYR A 44 -4.08 6.90 -6.20
C TYR A 44 -2.57 6.74 -6.03
N ILE A 45 -2.07 7.04 -4.84
CA ILE A 45 -0.66 6.88 -4.49
C ILE A 45 -0.52 5.69 -3.57
N TRP A 46 0.46 4.83 -3.80
CA TRP A 46 0.87 3.82 -2.85
C TRP A 46 2.25 4.15 -2.27
N VAL A 47 2.48 3.81 -1.01
CA VAL A 47 3.78 3.89 -0.34
C VAL A 47 3.98 2.61 0.48
N ALA A 48 5.13 1.99 0.33
CA ALA A 48 5.53 0.79 1.06
C ALA A 48 6.86 1.00 1.79
N GLU A 49 6.98 0.39 2.97
CA GLU A 49 8.24 0.24 3.68
C GLU A 49 8.35 -1.17 4.24
N GLY A 50 9.54 -1.75 4.14
CA GLY A 50 9.85 -3.04 4.71
C GLY A 50 11.31 -3.22 5.03
N ILE A 51 11.66 -4.37 5.58
CA ILE A 51 13.04 -4.78 5.91
C ILE A 51 13.42 -5.97 5.03
N ASP A 52 14.56 -5.85 4.34
CA ASP A 52 15.10 -6.92 3.51
C ASP A 52 15.81 -8.02 4.32
N LEU A 53 16.34 -9.02 3.62
CA LEU A 53 17.02 -10.17 4.23
C LEU A 53 18.33 -9.81 4.96
N LEU A 54 18.87 -8.63 4.71
CA LEU A 54 20.09 -8.11 5.30
C LEU A 54 19.81 -7.11 6.45
N GLY A 55 18.55 -6.87 6.76
CA GLY A 55 18.14 -5.90 7.78
C GLY A 55 18.06 -4.45 7.27
N ASN A 56 18.19 -4.21 5.96
CA ASN A 56 18.07 -2.87 5.41
C ASN A 56 16.61 -2.47 5.28
N THR A 57 16.30 -1.22 5.65
CA THR A 57 14.98 -0.64 5.35
C THR A 57 14.89 -0.28 3.87
N ILE A 58 13.91 -0.86 3.19
CA ILE A 58 13.54 -0.51 1.82
C ILE A 58 12.26 0.32 1.87
N ARG A 59 12.23 1.41 1.09
CA ARG A 59 11.05 2.24 0.88
C ARG A 59 10.80 2.35 -0.61
N ASP A 60 9.56 2.18 -1.01
CA ASP A 60 9.14 2.40 -2.39
C ASP A 60 7.77 3.09 -2.45
N LYS A 61 7.50 3.75 -3.55
CA LYS A 61 6.25 4.49 -3.77
C LYS A 61 5.93 4.59 -5.25
N GLY A 62 4.66 4.76 -5.55
CA GLY A 62 4.20 5.00 -6.92
C GLY A 62 2.76 5.42 -6.98
N SER A 63 2.24 5.49 -8.21
CA SER A 63 0.85 5.82 -8.47
C SER A 63 0.20 4.75 -9.35
N PHE A 64 -1.10 4.56 -9.19
CA PHE A 64 -1.90 3.74 -10.08
C PHE A 64 -3.24 4.41 -10.37
N VAL A 65 -3.85 4.03 -11.49
CA VAL A 65 -5.22 4.47 -11.83
C VAL A 65 -6.18 3.33 -11.48
N LEU A 66 -7.16 3.62 -10.62
CA LEU A 66 -8.31 2.72 -10.43
C LEU A 66 -9.21 2.87 -11.67
N ILE A 67 -9.45 1.78 -12.39
CA ILE A 67 -10.33 1.72 -13.56
C ILE A 67 -11.60 0.94 -13.18
N ARG A 68 -12.72 1.25 -13.84
CA ARG A 68 -14.01 0.56 -13.71
C ARG A 68 -14.54 0.19 -15.09
#